data_AF-G0PMF9-F1
#
_entry.id   AF-G0PMF9-F1
#
_cell.length_a   1.000
_cell.length_b   1.000
_cell.length_c   1.000
_cell.angle_alpha   90.00
_cell.angle_beta   90.00
_cell.angle_gamma   90.00
#
_symmetry.space_group_name_H-M   'P 1'
#
loop_
_entity.id
_entity.type
_entity.pdbx_description
1 polymer ?
#
loop_
_entity_poly.entity_id
_entity_poly.type
_entity_poly.pdbx_seq_one_letter_code
_entity_poly.pdbx_strand_id
1 'polypeptide(L)'
;MGNEQSNRSYYRHPEPMEEDPRLRRLGENHRREKEELQRAFEKERRETQLKLENAINEGKQNIERLENEKKKTEQKRETELRKYENEKKEMEDKYEKAMGQLRTSEKTLRKQLIEQKKSQMEMERRHYAELLDKQCVELEKERERIATVAIMKEYLKIMNTSYEAKVSLKMIKLYCLEDSSESSKAKIRFELDNLSAFRERFRDQFERFPQFLLDEPNANRNTVDACRGFISQVKDTMDQDIMLGICGVLPDALENGDQSAIKSFGADAEVLATELSNIKNGSKLQIENKGLKELTAPSTQEVFKGDLRRTLMKEMYESQLKIKDAIDKGEQNIERLESLRKKLQDSQMGMESWHYADLFDKQCVELEQERERIATCAVLKEYLKIMTLSYLTKNALIIFKLLCLEDSPETFNAAIIGELCDLRTFHYQFQDQLQKFHEVLLNESKANRNTVDICRGFVSQVKETMDHDTMLGLCEVFPAALENGDLSAIKSFVADTDVLTAELSLIENGSKLQIEYKDLKELIAPSTQEVYIDFLEESLFQTKTVILLIIIAWIFCFCL
;
A
#
# COMPACT_ATOMS: atom_id res chain seq x y z
N MET A 1 -32.63 -106.03 -50.34
CA MET A 1 -34.03 -105.54 -50.29
C MET A 1 -34.12 -104.30 -51.17
N GLY A 2 -34.87 -104.17 -52.27
CA GLY A 2 -35.56 -105.09 -53.19
C GLY A 2 -35.11 -104.74 -54.64
N ASN A 3 -35.03 -105.67 -55.59
CA ASN A 3 -36.11 -106.24 -56.40
C ASN A 3 -36.98 -105.19 -57.14
N GLU A 4 -36.88 -105.15 -58.47
CA GLU A 4 -37.98 -105.27 -59.44
C GLU A 4 -37.40 -105.11 -60.87
N GLN A 5 -37.31 -106.21 -61.63
CA GLN A 5 -38.32 -106.69 -62.59
C GLN A 5 -38.34 -105.86 -63.89
N SER A 6 -37.82 -106.42 -64.98
CA SER A 6 -38.57 -107.32 -65.88
C SER A 6 -39.62 -106.56 -66.69
N ASN A 7 -39.31 -106.32 -67.97
CA ASN A 7 -40.28 -106.56 -69.02
C ASN A 7 -39.61 -106.86 -70.35
N ARG A 8 -39.58 -108.17 -70.67
CA ARG A 8 -39.48 -108.71 -72.03
C ARG A 8 -40.76 -108.32 -72.77
N SER A 9 -40.63 -107.70 -73.95
CA SER A 9 -41.71 -107.61 -74.93
C SER A 9 -41.22 -108.21 -76.25
N TYR A 10 -41.84 -109.33 -76.61
CA TYR A 10 -41.71 -110.00 -77.90
C TYR A 10 -42.45 -109.22 -78.97
N TYR A 11 -41.76 -108.77 -80.02
CA TYR A 11 -42.38 -108.51 -81.31
C TYR A 11 -41.50 -109.05 -82.45
N ARG A 12 -41.99 -110.19 -82.97
CA ARG A 12 -42.13 -110.56 -84.38
C ARG A 12 -40.95 -110.25 -85.33
N HIS A 13 -40.25 -111.31 -85.72
CA HIS A 13 -39.42 -111.38 -86.93
C HIS A 13 -40.24 -110.98 -88.19
N PRO A 14 -39.81 -109.96 -88.95
CA PRO A 14 -40.15 -109.82 -90.35
C PRO A 14 -39.13 -110.59 -91.20
N GLU A 15 -39.64 -111.15 -92.29
CA GLU A 15 -38.93 -111.93 -93.32
C GLU A 15 -37.66 -111.22 -93.83
N PRO A 16 -36.63 -111.97 -94.26
CA PRO A 16 -35.45 -111.40 -94.91
C PRO A 16 -35.84 -110.87 -96.30
N MET A 17 -36.18 -109.59 -96.37
CA MET A 17 -36.23 -108.84 -97.62
C MET A 17 -34.82 -108.71 -98.19
N GLU A 18 -34.69 -108.98 -99.49
CA GLU A 18 -33.48 -108.77 -100.28
C GLU A 18 -32.87 -107.38 -100.01
N GLU A 19 -31.62 -107.36 -99.51
CA GLU A 19 -30.89 -106.15 -99.15
C GLU A 19 -30.61 -105.30 -100.41
N ASP A 20 -31.33 -104.18 -100.54
CA ASP A 20 -31.01 -103.09 -101.47
C ASP A 20 -29.55 -102.64 -101.25
N PRO A 21 -28.66 -102.71 -102.26
CA PRO A 21 -27.27 -102.27 -102.18
C PRO A 21 -27.06 -100.82 -101.69
N ARG A 22 -28.11 -99.98 -101.70
CA ARG A 22 -28.11 -98.61 -101.16
C ARG A 22 -28.18 -98.58 -99.62
N LEU A 23 -28.87 -99.52 -98.98
CA LEU A 23 -29.02 -99.57 -97.51
C LEU A 23 -27.71 -99.99 -96.81
N ARG A 24 -26.90 -100.85 -97.44
CA ARG A 24 -25.56 -101.24 -96.92
C ARG A 24 -24.60 -100.05 -96.86
N ARG A 25 -24.53 -99.23 -97.92
CA ARG A 25 -23.68 -98.04 -97.96
C ARG A 25 -24.12 -96.97 -96.97
N LEU A 26 -25.44 -96.85 -96.72
CA LEU A 26 -25.99 -95.93 -95.73
C LEU A 26 -25.61 -96.34 -94.30
N GLY A 27 -25.71 -97.64 -93.98
CA GLY A 27 -25.30 -98.18 -92.68
C GLY A 27 -23.79 -98.03 -92.41
N GLU A 28 -22.96 -98.19 -93.44
CA GLU A 28 -21.50 -98.05 -93.33
C GLU A 28 -21.05 -96.57 -93.22
N ASN A 29 -21.77 -95.64 -93.85
CA ASN A 29 -21.56 -94.19 -93.67
C ASN A 29 -22.01 -93.72 -92.29
N HIS A 30 -23.19 -94.17 -91.83
CA HIS A 30 -23.68 -93.82 -90.49
C HIS A 30 -22.76 -94.36 -89.36
N ARG A 31 -22.19 -95.56 -89.55
CA ARG A 31 -21.17 -96.09 -88.62
C ARG A 31 -19.92 -95.22 -88.59
N ARG A 32 -19.42 -94.77 -89.75
CA ARG A 32 -18.26 -93.87 -89.84
C ARG A 32 -18.54 -92.52 -89.19
N GLU A 33 -19.68 -91.90 -89.46
CA GLU A 33 -20.10 -90.64 -88.82
C GLU A 33 -20.20 -90.79 -87.31
N LYS A 34 -20.74 -91.91 -86.81
CA LYS A 34 -20.81 -92.19 -85.37
C LYS A 34 -19.43 -92.36 -84.74
N GLU A 35 -18.52 -93.07 -85.41
CA GLU A 35 -17.13 -93.23 -84.95
C GLU A 35 -16.34 -91.91 -84.98
N GLU A 36 -16.58 -91.06 -85.97
CA GLU A 36 -15.98 -89.72 -86.08
C GLU A 36 -16.52 -88.77 -85.01
N LEU A 37 -17.84 -88.75 -84.80
CA LEU A 37 -18.48 -87.95 -83.75
C LEU A 37 -18.02 -88.40 -82.36
N GLN A 38 -17.88 -89.71 -82.16
CA GLN A 38 -17.39 -90.26 -80.89
C GLN A 38 -15.91 -89.92 -80.66
N ARG A 39 -15.07 -89.97 -81.70
CA ARG A 39 -13.68 -89.49 -81.63
C ARG A 39 -13.59 -87.98 -81.36
N ALA A 40 -14.46 -87.18 -81.99
CA ALA A 40 -14.53 -85.74 -81.75
C ALA A 40 -14.94 -85.42 -80.31
N PHE A 41 -15.97 -86.10 -79.80
CA PHE A 41 -16.43 -85.95 -78.42
C PHE A 41 -15.38 -86.39 -77.40
N GLU A 42 -14.70 -87.52 -77.64
CA GLU A 42 -13.58 -87.94 -76.77
C GLU A 42 -12.42 -86.95 -76.78
N LYS A 43 -12.12 -86.35 -77.94
CA LYS A 43 -11.09 -85.31 -78.07
C LYS A 43 -11.48 -84.05 -77.30
N GLU A 44 -12.70 -83.56 -77.49
CA GLU A 44 -13.23 -82.39 -76.78
C GLU A 44 -13.30 -82.62 -75.26
N ARG A 45 -13.69 -83.83 -74.84
CA ARG A 45 -13.70 -84.22 -73.43
C ARG A 45 -12.30 -84.18 -72.84
N ARG A 46 -11.29 -84.70 -73.53
CA ARG A 46 -9.88 -84.64 -73.08
C ARG A 46 -9.37 -83.20 -73.03
N GLU A 47 -9.65 -82.39 -74.04
CA GLU A 47 -9.25 -80.98 -74.08
C GLU A 47 -9.89 -80.16 -72.96
N THR A 48 -11.17 -80.39 -72.67
CA THR A 48 -11.90 -79.73 -71.58
C THR A 48 -11.36 -80.17 -70.22
N GLN A 49 -11.07 -81.46 -70.06
CA GLN A 49 -10.50 -81.99 -68.83
C GLN A 49 -9.09 -81.43 -68.58
N LEU A 50 -8.27 -81.29 -69.61
CA LEU A 50 -6.96 -80.65 -69.52
C LEU A 50 -7.07 -79.17 -69.16
N LYS A 51 -8.01 -78.42 -69.76
CA LYS A 51 -8.26 -77.01 -69.40
C LYS A 51 -8.73 -76.87 -67.95
N LEU A 52 -9.59 -77.77 -67.48
CA LEU A 52 -10.07 -77.77 -66.10
C LEU A 52 -8.92 -78.07 -65.12
N GLU A 53 -8.08 -79.05 -65.44
CA GLU A 53 -6.93 -79.41 -64.61
C GLU A 53 -5.90 -78.27 -64.53
N ASN A 54 -5.63 -77.59 -65.66
CA ASN A 54 -4.81 -76.39 -65.69
C ASN A 54 -5.41 -75.25 -64.85
N ALA A 55 -6.71 -74.98 -64.98
CA ALA A 55 -7.39 -73.94 -64.20
C ALA A 55 -7.40 -74.25 -62.69
N ILE A 56 -7.56 -75.52 -62.30
CA ILE A 56 -7.45 -75.96 -60.90
C ILE A 56 -6.02 -75.74 -60.38
N ASN A 57 -5.01 -76.08 -61.16
CA ASN A 57 -3.61 -75.90 -60.77
C ASN A 57 -3.22 -74.42 -60.65
N GLU A 58 -3.64 -73.58 -61.60
CA GLU A 58 -3.47 -72.12 -61.54
C GLU A 58 -4.20 -71.53 -60.33
N GLY A 59 -5.43 -71.99 -60.05
CA GLY A 59 -6.20 -71.59 -58.87
C GLY A 59 -5.47 -71.91 -57.57
N LYS A 60 -4.93 -73.13 -57.44
CA LYS A 60 -4.13 -73.54 -56.27
C LYS A 60 -2.88 -72.67 -56.08
N GLN A 61 -2.13 -72.41 -57.15
CA GLN A 61 -0.95 -71.55 -57.11
C GLN A 61 -1.28 -70.09 -56.72
N ASN A 62 -2.41 -69.57 -57.18
CA ASN A 62 -2.87 -68.23 -56.79
C ASN A 62 -3.28 -68.15 -55.32
N ILE A 63 -3.99 -69.17 -54.81
CA ILE A 63 -4.35 -69.24 -53.39
C ILE A 63 -3.09 -69.25 -52.52
N GLU A 64 -2.11 -70.11 -52.84
CA GLU A 64 -0.85 -70.21 -52.09
C GLU A 64 -0.07 -68.88 -52.09
N ARG A 65 -0.06 -68.15 -53.21
CA ARG A 65 0.56 -66.83 -53.30
C ARG A 65 -0.14 -65.81 -52.39
N LEU A 66 -1.46 -65.75 -52.45
CA LEU A 66 -2.26 -64.82 -51.64
C LEU A 66 -2.15 -65.12 -50.14
N GLU A 67 -2.11 -66.40 -49.75
CA GLU A 67 -1.88 -66.81 -48.35
C GLU A 67 -0.49 -66.36 -47.86
N ASN A 68 0.54 -66.50 -48.69
CA ASN A 68 1.89 -66.02 -48.37
C ASN A 68 1.96 -64.49 -48.25
N GLU A 69 1.27 -63.75 -49.12
CA GLU A 69 1.17 -62.29 -49.05
C GLU A 69 0.39 -61.81 -47.81
N LYS A 70 -0.71 -62.49 -47.48
CA LYS A 70 -1.49 -62.25 -46.26
C LYS A 70 -0.60 -62.43 -45.03
N LYS A 71 0.13 -63.54 -44.94
CA LYS A 71 1.04 -63.84 -43.82
C LYS A 71 2.16 -62.80 -43.69
N LYS A 72 2.76 -62.36 -44.80
CA LYS A 72 3.76 -61.27 -44.79
C LYS A 72 3.19 -59.95 -44.29
N THR A 73 1.95 -59.63 -44.67
CA THR A 73 1.29 -58.39 -44.27
C THR A 73 0.92 -58.41 -42.78
N GLU A 74 0.42 -59.54 -42.28
CA GLU A 74 0.13 -59.75 -40.85
C GLU A 74 1.39 -59.61 -40.00
N GLN A 75 2.51 -60.22 -40.43
CA GLN A 75 3.80 -60.09 -39.72
C GLN A 75 4.32 -58.65 -39.69
N LYS A 76 4.18 -57.89 -40.79
CA LYS A 76 4.56 -56.46 -40.81
C LYS A 76 3.71 -55.65 -39.84
N ARG A 77 2.38 -55.84 -39.84
CA ARG A 77 1.48 -55.16 -38.91
C ARG A 77 1.80 -55.47 -37.46
N GLU A 78 2.09 -56.73 -37.13
CA GLU A 78 2.45 -57.12 -35.77
C GLU A 78 3.78 -56.47 -35.33
N THR A 79 4.75 -56.36 -36.24
CA THR A 79 6.04 -55.71 -35.95
C THR A 79 5.87 -54.20 -35.72
N GLU A 80 5.08 -53.53 -36.56
CA GLU A 80 4.77 -52.11 -36.42
C GLU A 80 3.99 -51.82 -35.13
N LEU A 81 3.00 -52.66 -34.78
CA LEU A 81 2.23 -52.52 -33.56
C LEU A 81 3.11 -52.64 -32.32
N ARG A 82 4.00 -53.65 -32.26
CA ARG A 82 4.97 -53.79 -31.17
C ARG A 82 5.91 -52.58 -31.06
N LYS A 83 6.33 -52.02 -32.20
CA LYS A 83 7.17 -50.82 -32.22
C LYS A 83 6.42 -49.63 -31.61
N TYR A 84 5.18 -49.42 -32.04
CA TYR A 84 4.33 -48.35 -31.52
C TYR A 84 4.04 -48.51 -30.02
N GLU A 85 3.74 -49.72 -29.54
CA GLU A 85 3.53 -49.99 -28.12
C GLU A 85 4.77 -49.68 -27.28
N ASN A 86 5.96 -50.04 -27.78
CA ASN A 86 7.22 -49.71 -27.11
C ASN A 86 7.50 -48.20 -27.08
N GLU A 87 7.30 -47.49 -28.20
CA GLU A 87 7.47 -46.04 -28.28
C GLU A 87 6.49 -45.31 -27.35
N LYS A 88 5.23 -45.77 -27.30
CA LYS A 88 4.22 -45.23 -26.38
C LYS A 88 4.65 -45.40 -24.93
N LYS A 89 5.10 -46.60 -24.54
CA LYS A 89 5.57 -46.87 -23.18
C LYS A 89 6.78 -46.02 -22.81
N GLU A 90 7.73 -45.86 -23.73
CA GLU A 90 8.90 -45.00 -23.50
C GLU A 90 8.51 -43.52 -23.32
N MET A 91 7.51 -43.03 -24.05
CA MET A 91 6.97 -41.68 -23.86
C MET A 91 6.25 -41.52 -22.52
N GLU A 92 5.45 -42.51 -22.11
CA GLU A 92 4.78 -42.51 -20.81
C GLU A 92 5.80 -42.47 -19.65
N ASP A 93 6.84 -43.30 -19.71
CA ASP A 93 7.92 -43.32 -18.71
C ASP A 93 8.68 -41.98 -18.65
N LYS A 94 8.98 -41.38 -19.81
CA LYS A 94 9.63 -40.05 -19.88
C LYS A 94 8.75 -38.96 -19.30
N TYR A 95 7.45 -38.97 -19.61
CA TYR A 95 6.50 -38.00 -19.10
C TYR A 95 6.35 -38.10 -17.58
N GLU A 96 6.21 -39.32 -17.04
CA GLU A 96 6.09 -39.54 -15.60
C GLU A 96 7.34 -39.06 -14.86
N LYS A 97 8.54 -39.34 -15.40
CA LYS A 97 9.80 -38.86 -14.85
C LYS A 97 9.89 -37.32 -14.85
N ALA A 98 9.51 -36.68 -15.95
CA ALA A 98 9.52 -35.22 -16.07
C ALA A 98 8.53 -34.57 -15.07
N MET A 99 7.33 -35.14 -14.93
CA MET A 99 6.33 -34.68 -13.97
C MET A 99 6.79 -34.86 -12.53
N GLY A 100 7.48 -35.96 -12.21
CA GLY A 100 8.10 -36.18 -10.90
C GLY A 100 9.16 -35.12 -10.56
N GLN A 101 10.01 -34.77 -11.53
CA GLN A 101 11.01 -33.71 -11.36
C GLN A 101 10.35 -32.34 -11.16
N LEU A 102 9.32 -32.02 -11.96
CA LEU A 102 8.58 -30.76 -11.86
C LEU A 102 7.95 -30.60 -10.47
N ARG A 103 7.24 -31.63 -9.96
CA ARG A 103 6.64 -31.62 -8.63
C ARG A 103 7.67 -31.43 -7.51
N THR A 104 8.87 -32.00 -7.67
CA THR A 104 9.95 -31.87 -6.68
C THR A 104 10.55 -30.47 -6.69
N SER A 105 10.75 -29.90 -7.88
CA SER A 105 11.18 -28.50 -8.06
C SER A 105 10.18 -27.53 -7.45
N GLU A 106 8.88 -27.70 -7.73
CA GLU A 106 7.80 -26.87 -7.19
C GLU A 106 7.76 -26.90 -5.66
N LYS A 107 7.89 -28.08 -5.05
CA LYS A 107 7.97 -28.21 -3.59
C LYS A 107 9.18 -27.49 -2.99
N THR A 108 10.32 -27.54 -3.68
CA THR A 108 11.57 -26.91 -3.23
C THR A 108 11.46 -25.38 -3.29
N LEU A 109 10.94 -24.86 -4.41
CA LEU A 109 10.69 -23.43 -4.58
C LEU A 109 9.69 -22.90 -3.54
N ARG A 110 8.61 -23.63 -3.26
CA ARG A 110 7.66 -23.25 -2.20
C ARG A 110 8.32 -23.16 -0.82
N LYS A 111 9.20 -24.11 -0.47
CA LYS A 111 9.93 -24.06 0.79
C LYS A 111 10.88 -22.86 0.87
N GLN A 112 11.62 -22.58 -0.21
CA GLN A 112 12.52 -21.43 -0.27
C GLN A 112 11.75 -20.11 -0.14
N LEU A 113 10.60 -19.99 -0.80
CA LEU A 113 9.75 -18.81 -0.71
C LEU A 113 9.23 -18.57 0.72
N ILE A 114 8.78 -19.62 1.41
CA ILE A 114 8.33 -19.53 2.81
C ILE A 114 9.47 -19.08 3.72
N GLU A 115 10.66 -19.65 3.57
CA GLU A 115 11.82 -19.29 4.39
C GLU A 115 12.28 -17.85 4.14
N GLN A 116 12.31 -17.43 2.87
CA GLN A 116 12.65 -16.06 2.49
C GLN A 116 11.66 -15.05 3.10
N LYS A 117 10.35 -15.35 3.05
CA LYS A 117 9.32 -14.51 3.67
C LYS A 117 9.49 -14.41 5.18
N LYS A 118 9.74 -15.53 5.84
CA LYS A 118 9.97 -15.54 7.29
C LYS A 118 11.18 -14.69 7.66
N SER A 119 12.27 -14.83 6.92
CA SER A 119 13.47 -14.02 7.12
C SER A 119 13.22 -12.53 6.86
N GLN A 120 12.43 -12.19 5.83
CA GLN A 120 12.11 -10.80 5.50
C GLN A 120 11.25 -10.15 6.59
N MET A 121 10.15 -10.79 7.00
CA MET A 121 9.29 -10.30 8.09
C MET A 121 10.07 -10.12 9.40
N GLU A 122 11.03 -10.99 9.68
CA GLU A 122 11.85 -10.86 10.89
C GLU A 122 12.80 -9.66 10.81
N MET A 123 13.39 -9.38 9.64
CA MET A 123 14.21 -8.18 9.43
C MET A 123 13.38 -6.89 9.52
N GLU A 124 12.20 -6.86 8.90
CA GLU A 124 11.28 -5.71 8.97
C GLU A 124 10.86 -5.46 10.41
N ARG A 125 10.43 -6.49 11.15
CA ARG A 125 10.05 -6.35 12.56
C ARG A 125 11.19 -5.79 13.43
N ARG A 126 12.43 -6.23 13.22
CA ARG A 126 13.61 -5.68 13.93
C ARG A 126 13.84 -4.21 13.56
N HIS A 127 13.73 -3.88 12.28
CA HIS A 127 13.90 -2.51 11.81
C HIS A 127 12.86 -1.56 12.44
N TYR A 128 11.59 -1.97 12.48
CA TYR A 128 10.53 -1.19 13.13
C TYR A 128 10.74 -1.05 14.64
N ALA A 129 11.20 -2.10 15.32
CA ALA A 129 11.52 -2.02 16.74
C ALA A 129 12.66 -1.02 17.01
N GLU A 130 13.73 -1.04 16.21
CA GLU A 130 14.83 -0.08 16.32
C GLU A 130 14.40 1.36 16.02
N LEU A 131 13.46 1.55 15.09
CA LEU A 131 12.91 2.87 14.77
C LEU A 131 12.06 3.41 15.93
N LEU A 132 11.21 2.57 16.51
CA LEU A 132 10.38 2.92 17.67
C LEU A 132 11.25 3.28 18.88
N ASP A 133 12.29 2.49 19.17
CA ASP A 133 13.21 2.78 20.27
C ASP A 133 13.91 4.14 20.09
N LYS A 134 14.36 4.46 18.87
CA LYS A 134 14.95 5.77 18.56
C LYS A 134 13.95 6.91 18.78
N GLN A 135 12.71 6.73 18.32
CA GLN A 135 11.65 7.73 18.49
C GLN A 135 11.29 7.93 19.96
N CYS A 136 11.22 6.87 20.76
CA CYS A 136 11.00 6.98 22.20
C CYS A 136 12.09 7.81 22.89
N VAL A 137 13.37 7.56 22.55
CA VAL A 137 14.50 8.33 23.11
C VAL A 137 14.44 9.81 22.70
N GLU A 138 14.05 10.12 21.46
CA GLU A 138 13.89 11.51 21.02
C GLU A 138 12.71 12.21 21.69
N LEU A 139 11.58 11.52 21.86
CA LEU A 139 10.42 12.04 22.58
C LEU A 139 10.71 12.31 24.06
N GLU A 140 11.46 11.43 24.73
CA GLU A 140 11.89 11.65 26.12
C GLU A 140 12.78 12.88 26.25
N LYS A 141 13.72 13.08 25.31
CA LYS A 141 14.55 14.29 25.26
C LYS A 141 13.72 15.55 25.05
N GLU A 142 12.73 15.51 24.16
CA GLU A 142 11.87 16.67 23.91
C GLU A 142 10.98 16.98 25.11
N ARG A 143 10.47 15.95 25.80
CA ARG A 143 9.73 16.12 27.08
C ARG A 143 10.60 16.79 28.15
N GLU A 144 11.83 16.33 28.32
CA GLU A 144 12.79 16.97 29.24
C GLU A 144 13.03 18.42 28.83
N ARG A 145 13.21 18.68 27.53
CA ARG A 145 13.45 20.01 27.00
C ARG A 145 12.30 20.96 27.29
N ILE A 146 11.06 20.57 26.97
CA ILE A 146 9.85 21.38 27.18
C ILE A 146 9.67 21.71 28.67
N ALA A 147 9.77 20.71 29.54
CA ALA A 147 9.64 20.91 30.99
C ALA A 147 10.74 21.84 31.53
N THR A 148 11.97 21.69 31.03
CA THR A 148 13.09 22.59 31.37
C THR A 148 12.82 24.03 30.93
N VAL A 149 12.25 24.23 29.73
CA VAL A 149 11.85 25.55 29.23
C VAL A 149 10.79 26.19 30.13
N ALA A 150 9.79 25.43 30.58
CA ALA A 150 8.73 25.91 31.46
C ALA A 150 9.31 26.42 32.80
N ILE A 151 10.20 25.63 33.42
CA ILE A 151 10.90 26.03 34.65
C ILE A 151 11.75 27.27 34.45
N MET A 152 12.44 27.37 33.31
CA MET A 152 13.23 28.56 32.98
C MET A 152 12.38 29.82 32.85
N LYS A 153 11.19 29.73 32.25
CA LYS A 153 10.25 30.86 32.16
C LYS A 153 9.79 31.33 33.55
N GLU A 154 9.39 30.40 34.41
CA GLU A 154 8.94 30.76 35.76
C GLU A 154 10.09 31.29 36.62
N TYR A 155 11.29 30.72 36.50
CA TYR A 155 12.51 31.26 37.11
C TYR A 155 12.78 32.72 36.68
N LEU A 156 12.73 33.02 35.37
CA LEU A 156 12.96 34.37 34.87
C LEU A 156 11.94 35.38 35.39
N LYS A 157 10.68 34.96 35.52
CA LYS A 157 9.60 35.77 36.10
C LYS A 157 9.87 36.09 37.57
N ILE A 158 10.32 35.11 38.36
CA ILE A 158 10.73 35.30 39.76
C ILE A 158 11.91 36.28 39.85
N MET A 159 12.94 36.05 39.02
CA MET A 159 14.12 36.90 39.00
C MET A 159 13.83 38.32 38.53
N ASN A 160 12.85 38.55 37.66
CA ASN A 160 12.46 39.89 37.26
C ASN A 160 11.95 40.71 38.45
N THR A 161 11.14 40.12 39.33
CA THR A 161 10.69 40.77 40.58
C THR A 161 11.90 41.19 41.44
N SER A 162 12.93 40.35 41.51
CA SER A 162 14.17 40.69 42.24
C SER A 162 14.95 41.83 41.60
N TYR A 163 14.94 41.91 40.26
CA TYR A 163 15.57 42.99 39.52
C TYR A 163 14.85 44.32 39.75
N GLU A 164 13.52 44.31 39.77
CA GLU A 164 12.68 45.48 40.07
C GLU A 164 12.95 46.00 41.48
N ALA A 165 12.98 45.11 42.49
CA ALA A 165 13.34 45.47 43.86
C ALA A 165 14.74 46.11 43.97
N LYS A 166 15.73 45.55 43.25
CA LYS A 166 17.07 46.15 43.17
C LYS A 166 17.05 47.55 42.57
N VAL A 167 16.24 47.80 41.54
CA VAL A 167 16.10 49.14 40.94
C VAL A 167 15.54 50.11 41.98
N SER A 168 14.47 49.74 42.69
CA SER A 168 13.91 50.58 43.76
C SER A 168 14.93 50.86 44.88
N LEU A 169 15.71 49.87 45.31
CA LEU A 169 16.79 50.07 46.30
C LEU A 169 17.84 51.09 45.82
N LYS A 170 18.23 51.05 44.54
CA LYS A 170 19.16 52.04 43.97
C LYS A 170 18.56 53.46 43.94
N MET A 171 17.26 53.57 43.70
CA MET A 171 16.55 54.84 43.72
C MET A 171 16.43 55.39 45.15
N ILE A 172 16.11 54.54 46.13
CA ILE A 172 16.11 54.89 47.57
C ILE A 172 17.48 55.43 47.98
N LYS A 173 18.57 54.72 47.66
CA LYS A 173 19.94 55.20 47.90
C LYS A 173 20.14 56.61 47.34
N LEU A 174 19.79 56.81 46.06
CA LEU A 174 20.02 58.09 45.38
C LEU A 174 19.29 59.24 46.07
N TYR A 175 18.03 59.04 46.45
CA TYR A 175 17.24 60.10 47.09
C TYR A 175 17.59 60.31 48.57
N CYS A 176 18.11 59.31 49.27
CA CYS A 176 18.60 59.46 50.65
C CYS A 176 19.91 60.27 50.75
N LEU A 177 20.60 60.49 49.62
CA LEU A 177 21.82 61.31 49.54
C LEU A 177 21.54 62.78 49.19
N GLU A 178 20.36 63.11 48.66
CA GLU A 178 19.94 64.49 48.40
C GLU A 178 19.58 65.20 49.72
N ASP A 179 19.85 66.50 49.82
CA ASP A 179 19.36 67.31 50.95
C ASP A 179 17.83 67.19 51.00
N SER A 180 17.29 66.88 52.18
CA SER A 180 15.91 66.39 52.40
C SER A 180 14.80 67.37 52.01
N SER A 181 14.65 67.60 50.71
CA SER A 181 13.53 68.32 50.14
C SER A 181 12.27 67.47 50.25
N GLU A 182 11.11 68.13 50.35
CA GLU A 182 9.82 67.42 50.40
C GLU A 182 9.59 66.56 49.13
N SER A 183 10.17 66.97 48.00
CA SER A 183 10.17 66.22 46.76
C SER A 183 10.96 64.91 46.86
N SER A 184 12.15 64.93 47.46
CA SER A 184 12.98 63.73 47.66
C SER A 184 12.31 62.77 48.64
N LYS A 185 11.68 63.27 49.72
CA LYS A 185 10.91 62.44 50.66
C LYS A 185 9.74 61.72 50.00
N ALA A 186 8.98 62.41 49.14
CA ALA A 186 7.88 61.81 48.40
C ALA A 186 8.35 60.69 47.45
N LYS A 187 9.48 60.86 46.78
CA LYS A 187 10.08 59.82 45.92
C LYS A 187 10.57 58.60 46.71
N ILE A 188 11.18 58.81 47.88
CA ILE A 188 11.59 57.70 48.74
C ILE A 188 10.36 56.89 49.17
N ARG A 189 9.27 57.54 49.60
CA ARG A 189 8.01 56.85 49.95
C ARG A 189 7.46 56.01 48.79
N PHE A 190 7.42 56.58 47.58
CA PHE A 190 6.99 55.85 46.39
C PHE A 190 7.83 54.58 46.13
N GLU A 191 9.15 54.69 46.25
CA GLU A 191 10.03 53.52 46.05
C GLU A 191 9.93 52.50 47.19
N LEU A 192 9.63 52.93 48.42
CA LEU A 192 9.36 52.04 49.55
C LEU A 192 8.07 51.24 49.37
N ASP A 193 7.01 51.87 48.84
CA ASP A 193 5.76 51.19 48.49
C ASP A 193 6.01 50.14 47.40
N ASN A 194 6.75 50.50 46.35
CA ASN A 194 7.15 49.56 45.29
C ASN A 194 7.97 48.40 45.85
N LEU A 195 8.98 48.69 46.68
CA LEU A 195 9.86 47.68 47.27
C LEU A 195 9.06 46.69 48.13
N SER A 196 8.12 47.19 48.93
CA SER A 196 7.22 46.36 49.73
C SER A 196 6.35 45.47 48.83
N ALA A 197 5.78 46.00 47.76
CA ALA A 197 5.00 45.24 46.79
C ALA A 197 5.83 44.17 46.07
N PHE A 198 7.08 44.47 45.70
CA PHE A 198 7.98 43.50 45.07
C PHE A 198 8.39 42.39 46.03
N ARG A 199 8.61 42.70 47.31
CA ARG A 199 8.92 41.71 48.34
C ARG A 199 7.77 40.73 48.54
N GLU A 200 6.55 41.23 48.66
CA GLU A 200 5.34 40.41 48.79
C GLU A 200 5.14 39.53 47.55
N ARG A 201 5.26 40.12 46.35
CA ARG A 201 5.16 39.37 45.08
C ARG A 201 6.23 38.29 44.97
N PHE A 202 7.48 38.59 45.35
CA PHE A 202 8.56 37.60 45.31
C PHE A 202 8.28 36.44 46.28
N ARG A 203 7.82 36.74 47.50
CA ARG A 203 7.46 35.71 48.49
C ARG A 203 6.37 34.78 47.96
N ASP A 204 5.30 35.34 47.41
CA ASP A 204 4.20 34.55 46.82
C ASP A 204 4.69 33.65 45.66
N GLN A 205 5.57 34.18 44.80
CA GLN A 205 6.14 33.39 43.70
C GLN A 205 7.10 32.31 44.22
N PHE A 206 7.93 32.63 45.23
CA PHE A 206 8.84 31.68 45.88
C PHE A 206 8.08 30.51 46.49
N GLU A 207 6.99 30.78 47.22
CA GLU A 207 6.17 29.75 47.87
C GLU A 207 5.47 28.82 46.87
N ARG A 208 5.10 29.33 45.69
CA ARG A 208 4.47 28.55 44.61
C ARG A 208 5.47 27.78 43.76
N PHE A 209 6.72 28.21 43.70
CA PHE A 209 7.74 27.59 42.85
C PHE A 209 7.94 26.09 43.13
N PRO A 210 8.00 25.60 44.39
CA PRO A 210 8.05 24.16 44.66
C PRO A 210 6.89 23.36 44.08
N GLN A 211 5.67 23.91 44.10
CA GLN A 211 4.50 23.25 43.50
C GLN A 211 4.65 23.18 41.98
N PHE A 212 5.06 24.29 41.35
CA PHE A 212 5.34 24.32 39.91
C PHE A 212 6.39 23.28 39.49
N LEU A 213 7.42 23.05 40.32
CA LEU A 213 8.42 22.01 40.06
C LEU A 213 7.85 20.58 40.13
N LEU A 214 6.79 20.35 40.91
CA LEU A 214 6.12 19.05 40.97
C LEU A 214 5.28 18.79 39.71
N ASP A 215 4.75 19.85 39.11
CA ASP A 215 3.97 19.78 37.87
C ASP A 215 4.85 19.55 36.63
N GLU A 216 6.17 19.77 36.75
CA GLU A 216 7.17 19.60 35.68
C GLU A 216 8.22 18.51 36.00
N PRO A 217 7.83 17.24 36.21
CA PRO A 217 8.71 16.20 36.75
C PRO A 217 9.83 15.76 35.80
N ASN A 218 9.69 16.03 34.50
CA ASN A 218 10.63 15.59 33.47
C ASN A 218 11.76 16.58 33.22
N ALA A 219 11.76 17.74 33.87
CA ALA A 219 12.75 18.77 33.60
C ALA A 219 14.17 18.36 33.97
N ASN A 220 15.16 18.98 33.31
CA ASN A 220 16.56 18.74 33.57
C ASN A 220 16.91 19.08 35.01
N ARG A 221 17.30 18.05 35.78
CA ARG A 221 17.58 18.18 37.20
C ARG A 221 18.66 19.22 37.53
N ASN A 222 19.69 19.36 36.71
CA ASN A 222 20.75 20.33 36.95
C ASN A 222 20.23 21.77 36.82
N THR A 223 19.35 22.00 35.84
CA THR A 223 18.69 23.30 35.66
C THR A 223 17.75 23.59 36.82
N VAL A 224 16.95 22.60 37.26
CA VAL A 224 16.06 22.73 38.43
C VAL A 224 16.84 23.10 39.70
N ASP A 225 17.91 22.36 39.98
CA ASP A 225 18.74 22.57 41.17
C ASP A 225 19.42 23.95 41.14
N ALA A 226 19.88 24.39 39.96
CA ALA A 226 20.45 25.73 39.77
C ALA A 226 19.41 26.83 40.00
N CYS A 227 18.23 26.73 39.38
CA CYS A 227 17.14 27.70 39.55
C CYS A 227 16.72 27.81 41.02
N ARG A 228 16.55 26.67 41.71
CA ARG A 228 16.23 26.64 43.15
C ARG A 228 17.31 27.31 43.98
N GLY A 229 18.59 27.05 43.68
CA GLY A 229 19.73 27.65 44.38
C GLY A 229 19.74 29.17 44.27
N PHE A 230 19.56 29.72 43.06
CA PHE A 230 19.53 31.17 42.85
C PHE A 230 18.33 31.84 43.51
N ILE A 231 17.13 31.26 43.35
CA ILE A 231 15.91 31.78 43.97
C ILE A 231 16.05 31.81 45.50
N SER A 232 16.68 30.79 46.09
CA SER A 232 16.92 30.76 47.54
C SER A 232 17.87 31.87 48.00
N GLN A 233 18.94 32.16 47.25
CA GLN A 233 19.83 33.29 47.56
C GLN A 233 19.11 34.63 47.51
N VAL A 234 18.23 34.83 46.52
CA VAL A 234 17.42 36.06 46.45
C VAL A 234 16.49 36.16 47.63
N LYS A 235 15.83 35.06 48.02
CA LYS A 235 15.00 35.02 49.22
C LYS A 235 15.78 35.45 50.45
N ASP A 236 16.97 34.88 50.65
CA ASP A 236 17.80 35.19 51.81
C ASP A 236 18.13 36.69 51.87
N THR A 237 18.42 37.34 50.73
CA THR A 237 18.63 38.80 50.65
C THR A 237 17.33 39.61 50.89
N MET A 238 16.20 39.17 50.35
CA MET A 238 14.89 39.85 50.52
C MET A 238 14.32 39.75 51.93
N ASP A 239 14.75 38.76 52.71
CA ASP A 239 14.32 38.53 54.10
C ASP A 239 15.34 39.02 55.14
N GLN A 240 16.43 39.67 54.72
CA GLN A 240 17.39 40.23 55.68
C GLN A 240 16.74 41.31 56.56
N ASP A 241 17.17 41.38 57.82
CA ASP A 241 16.73 42.40 58.78
C ASP A 241 16.95 43.83 58.25
N ILE A 242 17.99 44.03 57.44
CA ILE A 242 18.29 45.31 56.78
C ILE A 242 17.14 45.72 55.84
N MET A 243 16.61 44.77 55.05
CA MET A 243 15.49 45.01 54.14
C MET A 243 14.22 45.38 54.93
N LEU A 244 13.96 44.66 56.03
CA LEU A 244 12.84 44.96 56.93
C LEU A 244 13.01 46.33 57.60
N GLY A 245 14.23 46.71 57.97
CA GLY A 245 14.55 48.03 58.51
C GLY A 245 14.26 49.15 57.52
N ILE A 246 14.65 48.99 56.25
CA ILE A 246 14.37 49.96 55.19
C ILE A 246 12.85 50.08 54.97
N CYS A 247 12.12 48.97 54.84
CA CYS A 247 10.67 49.03 54.62
C CYS A 247 9.87 49.52 55.84
N GLY A 248 10.32 49.21 57.06
CA GLY A 248 9.56 49.46 58.28
C GLY A 248 9.95 50.72 59.05
N VAL A 249 11.22 51.14 59.03
CA VAL A 249 11.75 52.20 59.92
C VAL A 249 12.12 53.47 59.16
N LEU A 250 12.52 53.36 57.88
CA LEU A 250 12.80 54.54 57.04
C LEU A 250 11.59 55.49 56.91
N PRO A 251 10.33 55.02 56.77
CA PRO A 251 9.17 55.91 56.75
C PRO A 251 9.10 56.85 57.96
N ASP A 252 9.31 56.32 59.17
CA ASP A 252 9.29 57.10 60.41
C ASP A 252 10.47 58.07 60.49
N ALA A 253 11.65 57.66 60.02
CA ALA A 253 12.82 58.53 59.95
C ALA A 253 12.60 59.74 59.00
N LEU A 254 11.88 59.53 57.89
CA LEU A 254 11.51 60.60 56.95
C LEU A 254 10.54 61.62 57.58
N GLU A 255 9.59 61.13 58.38
CA GLU A 255 8.60 61.96 59.09
C GLU A 255 9.26 62.80 60.19
N ASN A 256 10.12 62.17 61.00
CA ASN A 256 10.85 62.82 62.07
C ASN A 256 12.00 63.71 61.56
N GLY A 257 12.34 63.61 60.27
CA GLY A 257 13.40 64.41 59.63
C GLY A 257 14.80 64.04 60.10
N ASP A 258 15.01 62.81 60.59
CA ASP A 258 16.31 62.33 61.06
C ASP A 258 17.25 62.05 59.88
N GLN A 259 18.03 63.07 59.53
CA GLN A 259 18.98 63.00 58.41
C GLN A 259 20.07 61.95 58.60
N SER A 260 20.46 61.65 59.85
CA SER A 260 21.49 60.65 60.11
C SER A 260 20.93 59.26 59.81
N ALA A 261 19.72 58.96 60.28
CA ALA A 261 19.04 57.71 60.00
C ALA A 261 18.75 57.53 58.51
N ILE A 262 18.23 58.57 57.83
CA ILE A 262 17.93 58.53 56.38
C ILE A 262 19.20 58.19 55.57
N LYS A 263 20.32 58.85 55.86
CA LYS A 263 21.60 58.57 55.18
C LYS A 263 22.12 57.16 55.46
N SER A 264 21.95 56.66 56.68
CA SER A 264 22.32 55.29 57.05
C SER A 264 21.53 54.26 56.23
N PHE A 265 20.20 54.42 56.16
CA PHE A 265 19.35 53.52 55.36
C PHE A 265 19.64 53.62 53.86
N GLY A 266 20.09 54.77 53.36
CA GLY A 266 20.58 54.92 51.99
C GLY A 266 21.81 54.05 51.72
N ALA A 267 22.74 53.94 52.68
CA ALA A 267 23.90 53.05 52.57
C ALA A 267 23.49 51.58 52.66
N ASP A 268 22.55 51.24 53.55
CA ASP A 268 21.99 49.89 53.66
C ASP A 268 21.29 49.45 52.37
N ALA A 269 20.55 50.36 51.72
CA ALA A 269 19.93 50.11 50.42
C ALA A 269 20.98 49.84 49.31
N GLU A 270 22.14 50.49 49.37
CA GLU A 270 23.26 50.21 48.47
C GLU A 270 23.85 48.82 48.70
N VAL A 271 24.02 48.41 49.96
CA VAL A 271 24.51 47.07 50.31
C VAL A 271 23.59 46.01 49.72
N LEU A 272 22.28 46.09 49.99
CA LEU A 272 21.29 45.14 49.45
C LEU A 272 21.24 45.15 47.91
N ALA A 273 21.28 46.32 47.28
CA ALA A 273 21.29 46.42 45.82
C ALA A 273 22.54 45.77 45.21
N THR A 274 23.67 45.84 45.93
CA THR A 274 24.93 45.21 45.53
C THR A 274 24.88 43.70 45.73
N GLU A 275 24.33 43.22 46.85
CA GLU A 275 24.11 41.79 47.09
C GLU A 275 23.21 41.18 46.02
N LEU A 276 22.05 41.80 45.72
CA LEU A 276 21.18 41.37 44.62
C LEU A 276 21.86 41.42 43.24
N SER A 277 22.85 42.30 43.06
CA SER A 277 23.65 42.34 41.81
C SER A 277 24.69 41.22 41.75
N ASN A 278 25.19 40.78 42.90
CA ASN A 278 26.21 39.74 43.03
C ASN A 278 25.64 38.33 42.97
N ILE A 279 24.32 38.17 43.18
CA ILE A 279 23.59 36.95 42.82
C ILE A 279 23.66 36.83 41.30
N LYS A 280 24.71 36.15 40.86
CA LYS A 280 25.11 36.06 39.46
C LYS A 280 23.99 35.36 38.71
N ASN A 281 23.20 36.10 37.92
CA ASN A 281 22.29 35.55 36.92
C ASN A 281 23.07 34.50 36.13
N GLY A 282 22.79 33.22 36.37
CA GLY A 282 23.65 32.11 35.95
C GLY A 282 24.07 32.27 34.50
N SER A 283 25.35 32.56 34.27
CA SER A 283 25.92 32.72 32.92
C SER A 283 25.69 31.46 32.07
N LYS A 284 25.54 30.32 32.75
CA LYS A 284 25.17 29.02 32.19
C LYS A 284 23.70 28.96 31.71
N LEU A 285 22.79 29.53 32.50
CA LEU A 285 21.35 29.61 32.19
C LEU A 285 21.05 30.63 31.08
N GLN A 286 21.87 31.69 30.92
CA GLN A 286 21.76 32.61 29.78
C GLN A 286 22.22 32.01 28.45
N ILE A 287 23.18 31.08 28.46
CA ILE A 287 23.60 30.33 27.26
C ILE A 287 22.49 29.35 26.84
N GLU A 288 21.87 28.65 27.80
CA GLU A 288 20.67 27.85 27.55
C GLU A 288 19.53 28.74 27.02
N ASN A 289 19.31 29.93 27.59
CA ASN A 289 18.28 30.87 27.14
C ASN A 289 18.50 31.39 25.70
N LYS A 290 19.75 31.53 25.25
CA LYS A 290 20.10 31.87 23.86
C LYS A 290 19.76 30.72 22.90
N GLY A 291 20.06 29.48 23.28
CA GLY A 291 19.63 28.29 22.53
C GLY A 291 18.11 28.10 22.56
N LEU A 292 17.45 28.47 23.65
CA LEU A 292 15.99 28.40 23.81
C LEU A 292 15.23 29.40 22.92
N LYS A 293 15.75 30.62 22.70
CA LYS A 293 15.17 31.59 21.76
C LYS A 293 15.26 31.12 20.30
N GLU A 294 16.28 30.35 19.96
CA GLU A 294 16.40 29.69 18.64
C GLU A 294 15.43 28.49 18.52
N LEU A 295 15.00 27.91 19.65
CA LEU A 295 14.10 26.75 19.70
C LEU A 295 12.59 27.09 19.83
N THR A 296 12.24 28.36 20.01
CA THR A 296 10.88 28.87 19.78
C THR A 296 10.56 29.04 18.28
N ALA A 297 11.53 28.81 17.39
CA ALA A 297 11.26 28.65 15.97
C ALA A 297 10.59 27.29 15.71
N PRO A 298 9.57 27.22 14.84
CA PRO A 298 8.77 26.02 14.58
C PRO A 298 9.61 25.00 13.79
N SER A 299 10.53 24.30 14.45
CA SER A 299 11.49 23.42 13.75
C SER A 299 11.27 21.93 14.02
N THR A 300 10.67 21.53 15.14
CA THR A 300 10.46 20.09 15.45
C THR A 300 9.08 19.57 15.04
N GLN A 301 8.05 20.41 15.04
CA GLN A 301 6.72 20.04 14.51
C GLN A 301 6.75 19.89 12.97
N GLU A 302 7.57 20.69 12.28
CA GLU A 302 7.84 20.55 10.84
C GLU A 302 8.67 19.29 10.51
N VAL A 303 9.62 18.90 11.38
CA VAL A 303 10.40 17.66 11.20
C VAL A 303 9.51 16.41 11.40
N PHE A 304 8.63 16.41 12.41
CA PHE A 304 7.67 15.31 12.62
C PHE A 304 6.63 15.22 11.48
N LYS A 305 6.09 16.35 11.02
CA LYS A 305 5.21 16.40 9.83
C LYS A 305 5.94 15.94 8.57
N GLY A 306 7.18 16.39 8.38
CA GLY A 306 8.03 16.06 7.24
C GLY A 306 8.40 14.58 7.17
N ASP A 307 8.66 13.94 8.31
CA ASP A 307 9.01 12.51 8.37
C ASP A 307 7.81 11.58 8.19
N LEU A 308 6.65 11.94 8.75
CA LEU A 308 5.41 11.20 8.51
C LEU A 308 4.94 11.32 7.05
N ARG A 309 5.00 12.54 6.48
CA ARG A 309 4.69 12.79 5.05
C ARG A 309 5.68 12.07 4.14
N ARG A 310 6.98 12.02 4.48
CA ARG A 310 7.99 11.25 3.74
C ARG A 310 7.75 9.75 3.80
N THR A 311 7.37 9.21 4.96
CA THR A 311 7.14 7.77 5.14
C THR A 311 5.91 7.31 4.36
N LEU A 312 4.78 8.03 4.49
CA LEU A 312 3.57 7.78 3.70
C LEU A 312 3.82 7.89 2.20
N MET A 313 4.52 8.93 1.74
CA MET A 313 4.88 9.10 0.33
C MET A 313 5.77 7.96 -0.19
N LYS A 314 6.68 7.44 0.64
CA LYS A 314 7.59 6.35 0.27
C LYS A 314 6.84 5.02 0.08
N GLU A 315 6.04 4.60 1.05
CA GLU A 315 5.27 3.35 1.00
C GLU A 315 4.25 3.34 -0.16
N MET A 316 3.65 4.51 -0.39
CA MET A 316 2.80 4.73 -1.53
C MET A 316 3.53 4.64 -2.87
N TYR A 317 4.71 5.26 -2.97
CA TYR A 317 5.52 5.23 -4.20
C TYR A 317 5.96 3.79 -4.50
N GLU A 318 6.33 3.03 -3.48
CA GLU A 318 6.63 1.60 -3.59
C GLU A 318 5.42 0.79 -4.07
N SER A 319 4.21 1.10 -3.57
CA SER A 319 2.97 0.45 -4.02
C SER A 319 2.65 0.78 -5.48
N GLN A 320 2.84 2.03 -5.91
CA GLN A 320 2.70 2.42 -7.32
C GLN A 320 3.74 1.74 -8.21
N LEU A 321 4.96 1.54 -7.73
CA LEU A 321 6.03 0.86 -8.45
C LEU A 321 5.69 -0.63 -8.66
N LYS A 322 5.16 -1.30 -7.63
CA LYS A 322 4.72 -2.71 -7.74
C LYS A 322 3.57 -2.88 -8.73
N ILE A 323 2.61 -1.94 -8.77
CA ILE A 323 1.51 -1.95 -9.75
C ILE A 323 2.04 -1.73 -11.16
N LYS A 324 2.99 -0.79 -11.33
CA LYS A 324 3.65 -0.56 -12.62
C LYS A 324 4.37 -1.82 -13.11
N ASP A 325 5.16 -2.47 -12.26
CA ASP A 325 5.83 -3.73 -12.59
C ASP A 325 4.85 -4.84 -12.99
N ALA A 326 3.66 -4.89 -12.37
CA ALA A 326 2.61 -5.85 -12.71
C ALA A 326 1.96 -5.56 -14.08
N ILE A 327 1.79 -4.28 -14.42
CA ILE A 327 1.34 -3.84 -15.75
C ILE A 327 2.38 -4.21 -16.80
N ASP A 328 3.65 -3.84 -16.60
CA ASP A 328 4.74 -4.08 -17.54
C ASP A 328 4.92 -5.60 -17.81
N LYS A 329 4.82 -6.44 -16.76
CA LYS A 329 4.83 -7.91 -16.91
C LYS A 329 3.60 -8.45 -17.65
N GLY A 330 2.43 -7.85 -17.42
CA GLY A 330 1.21 -8.20 -18.15
C GLY A 330 1.33 -7.88 -19.64
N GLU A 331 1.87 -6.71 -19.99
CA GLU A 331 2.06 -6.28 -21.38
C GLU A 331 3.00 -7.24 -22.11
N GLN A 332 4.12 -7.63 -21.48
CA GLN A 332 5.04 -8.64 -22.02
C GLN A 332 4.35 -10.01 -22.24
N ASN A 333 3.47 -10.41 -21.34
CA ASN A 333 2.68 -11.65 -21.50
C ASN A 333 1.71 -11.54 -22.68
N ILE A 334 1.04 -10.40 -22.87
CA ILE A 334 0.18 -10.16 -24.03
C ILE A 334 0.98 -10.27 -25.32
N GLU A 335 2.12 -9.59 -25.44
CA GLU A 335 2.97 -9.68 -26.63
C GLU A 335 3.38 -11.13 -26.94
N ARG A 336 3.73 -11.90 -25.90
CA ARG A 336 4.07 -13.31 -26.03
C ARG A 336 2.88 -14.16 -26.49
N LEU A 337 1.70 -13.95 -25.92
CA LEU A 337 0.48 -14.67 -26.29
C LEU A 337 0.01 -14.29 -27.69
N GLU A 338 0.12 -13.02 -28.10
CA GLU A 338 -0.16 -12.57 -29.46
C GLU A 338 0.82 -13.17 -30.49
N SER A 339 2.11 -13.26 -30.14
CA SER A 339 3.11 -13.95 -30.96
C SER A 339 2.80 -15.44 -31.13
N LEU A 340 2.39 -16.12 -30.05
CA LEU A 340 1.97 -17.52 -30.08
C LEU A 340 0.70 -17.71 -30.91
N ARG A 341 -0.32 -16.86 -30.70
CA ARG A 341 -1.55 -16.85 -31.48
C ARG A 341 -1.26 -16.70 -32.97
N LYS A 342 -0.39 -15.76 -33.35
CA LYS A 342 0.02 -15.55 -34.74
C LYS A 342 0.71 -16.77 -35.32
N LYS A 343 1.66 -17.38 -34.59
CA LYS A 343 2.33 -18.63 -35.01
C LYS A 343 1.34 -19.77 -35.20
N LEU A 344 0.35 -19.92 -34.32
CA LEU A 344 -0.71 -20.93 -34.43
C LEU A 344 -1.61 -20.67 -35.64
N GLN A 345 -1.99 -19.42 -35.87
CA GLN A 345 -2.81 -18.99 -37.00
C GLN A 345 -2.09 -19.21 -38.35
N ASP A 346 -0.78 -18.91 -38.40
CA ASP A 346 0.08 -19.17 -39.56
C ASP A 346 0.26 -20.69 -39.80
N SER A 347 0.25 -21.50 -38.73
CA SER A 347 0.32 -22.97 -38.79
C SER A 347 -1.00 -23.63 -39.21
N GLN A 348 -2.13 -22.97 -38.95
CA GLN A 348 -3.49 -23.45 -39.26
C GLN A 348 -3.81 -23.45 -40.75
N MET A 349 -3.05 -22.74 -41.60
CA MET A 349 -3.23 -22.79 -43.06
C MET A 349 -2.89 -24.16 -43.69
N GLY A 350 -2.51 -25.18 -42.90
CA GLY A 350 -2.08 -26.49 -43.40
C GLY A 350 -2.86 -27.74 -42.93
N MET A 351 -3.61 -27.75 -41.82
CA MET A 351 -4.20 -29.00 -41.29
C MET A 351 -5.48 -28.82 -40.45
N GLU A 352 -6.52 -29.60 -40.77
CA GLU A 352 -7.82 -29.71 -40.10
C GLU A 352 -7.76 -30.59 -38.83
N SER A 353 -7.17 -30.12 -37.72
CA SER A 353 -7.12 -30.88 -36.46
C SER A 353 -7.89 -30.20 -35.32
N TRP A 354 -8.95 -30.86 -34.83
CA TRP A 354 -9.82 -30.40 -33.73
C TRP A 354 -9.07 -30.15 -32.41
N HIS A 355 -7.93 -30.82 -32.15
CA HIS A 355 -7.11 -30.56 -30.96
C HIS A 355 -6.40 -29.19 -30.97
N TYR A 356 -6.13 -28.63 -32.14
CA TYR A 356 -5.54 -27.29 -32.25
C TYR A 356 -6.57 -26.18 -32.03
N ALA A 357 -7.83 -26.43 -32.38
CA ALA A 357 -8.92 -25.49 -32.11
C ALA A 357 -9.12 -25.29 -30.60
N ASP A 358 -9.13 -26.39 -29.82
CA ASP A 358 -9.33 -26.34 -28.36
C ASP A 358 -8.17 -25.63 -27.63
N LEU A 359 -6.93 -25.84 -28.09
CA LEU A 359 -5.74 -25.11 -27.62
C LEU A 359 -5.76 -23.62 -27.99
N PHE A 360 -6.26 -23.29 -29.18
CA PHE A 360 -6.37 -21.91 -29.65
C PHE A 360 -7.46 -21.14 -28.89
N ASP A 361 -8.62 -21.77 -28.66
CA ASP A 361 -9.71 -21.20 -27.88
C ASP A 361 -9.27 -20.96 -26.43
N LYS A 362 -8.55 -21.92 -25.83
CA LYS A 362 -7.98 -21.74 -24.49
C LYS A 362 -6.99 -20.57 -24.42
N GLN A 363 -6.12 -20.41 -25.41
CA GLN A 363 -5.19 -19.27 -25.46
C GLN A 363 -5.89 -17.94 -25.71
N CYS A 364 -6.98 -17.92 -26.48
CA CYS A 364 -7.79 -16.71 -26.68
C CYS A 364 -8.44 -16.28 -25.37
N VAL A 365 -8.99 -17.23 -24.60
CA VAL A 365 -9.56 -16.96 -23.26
C VAL A 365 -8.49 -16.45 -22.30
N GLU A 366 -7.31 -17.08 -22.24
CA GLU A 366 -6.19 -16.61 -21.40
C GLU A 366 -5.73 -15.19 -21.77
N LEU A 367 -5.69 -14.86 -23.07
CA LEU A 367 -5.32 -13.53 -23.56
C LEU A 367 -6.39 -12.47 -23.28
N GLU A 368 -7.67 -12.82 -23.32
CA GLU A 368 -8.76 -11.92 -22.93
C GLU A 368 -8.77 -11.66 -21.42
N GLN A 369 -8.53 -12.69 -20.60
CA GLN A 369 -8.37 -12.56 -19.16
C GLN A 369 -7.17 -11.67 -18.78
N GLU A 370 -6.03 -11.83 -19.46
CA GLU A 370 -4.86 -11.00 -19.20
C GLU A 370 -5.10 -9.53 -19.60
N ARG A 371 -5.82 -9.28 -20.70
CA ARG A 371 -6.23 -7.93 -21.12
C ARG A 371 -7.20 -7.29 -20.12
N GLU A 372 -8.20 -8.01 -19.64
CA GLU A 372 -9.09 -7.55 -18.57
C GLU A 372 -8.29 -7.22 -17.30
N ARG A 373 -7.29 -8.05 -16.96
CA ARG A 373 -6.45 -7.82 -15.78
C ARG A 373 -5.64 -6.54 -15.88
N ILE A 374 -4.96 -6.30 -17.00
CA ILE A 374 -4.17 -5.07 -17.20
C ILE A 374 -5.06 -3.83 -17.18
N ALA A 375 -6.20 -3.89 -17.87
CA ALA A 375 -7.20 -2.83 -17.87
C ALA A 375 -7.67 -2.50 -16.45
N THR A 376 -7.94 -3.53 -15.64
CA THR A 376 -8.33 -3.40 -14.23
C THR A 376 -7.22 -2.78 -13.37
N CYS A 377 -5.96 -3.20 -13.58
CA CYS A 377 -4.81 -2.63 -12.89
C CYS A 377 -4.59 -1.14 -13.23
N ALA A 378 -4.81 -0.74 -14.49
CA ALA A 378 -4.72 0.65 -14.91
C ALA A 378 -5.75 1.53 -14.19
N VAL A 379 -7.01 1.07 -14.08
CA VAL A 379 -8.06 1.75 -13.32
C VAL A 379 -7.69 1.86 -11.83
N LEU A 380 -7.22 0.77 -11.22
CA LEU A 380 -6.82 0.75 -9.81
C LEU A 380 -5.64 1.68 -9.51
N LYS A 381 -4.69 1.82 -10.44
CA LYS A 381 -3.54 2.72 -10.31
C LYS A 381 -3.98 4.17 -10.16
N GLU A 382 -4.88 4.64 -11.02
CA GLU A 382 -5.37 6.02 -10.96
C GLU A 382 -6.32 6.22 -9.75
N TYR A 383 -7.13 5.22 -9.42
CA TYR A 383 -7.94 5.19 -8.20
C TYR A 383 -7.10 5.39 -6.92
N LEU A 384 -5.96 4.69 -6.80
CA LEU A 384 -5.08 4.81 -5.63
C LEU A 384 -4.45 6.20 -5.49
N LYS A 385 -4.12 6.86 -6.61
CA LYS A 385 -3.66 8.25 -6.58
C LYS A 385 -4.75 9.19 -6.06
N ILE A 386 -5.99 8.98 -6.49
CA ILE A 386 -7.14 9.77 -6.01
C ILE A 386 -7.37 9.55 -4.52
N MET A 387 -7.37 8.29 -4.06
CA MET A 387 -7.49 7.95 -2.64
C MET A 387 -6.41 8.63 -1.79
N THR A 388 -5.18 8.67 -2.31
CA THR A 388 -4.09 9.36 -1.64
C THR A 388 -4.36 10.84 -1.49
N LEU A 389 -4.72 11.50 -2.58
CA LEU A 389 -4.94 12.94 -2.58
C LEU A 389 -6.06 13.29 -1.60
N SER A 390 -7.11 12.48 -1.56
CA SER A 390 -8.18 12.57 -0.55
C SER A 390 -7.63 12.50 0.88
N TYR A 391 -6.78 11.51 1.18
CA TYR A 391 -6.19 11.34 2.52
C TYR A 391 -5.23 12.49 2.89
N LEU A 392 -4.40 12.95 1.95
CA LEU A 392 -3.51 14.08 2.15
C LEU A 392 -4.29 15.36 2.42
N THR A 393 -5.37 15.61 1.67
CA THR A 393 -6.24 16.75 1.92
C THR A 393 -6.91 16.66 3.28
N LYS A 394 -7.45 15.51 3.66
CA LYS A 394 -8.04 15.31 4.99
C LYS A 394 -7.06 15.65 6.11
N ASN A 395 -5.81 15.16 6.02
CA ASN A 395 -4.80 15.45 7.03
C ASN A 395 -4.42 16.92 7.06
N ALA A 396 -4.27 17.56 5.90
CA ALA A 396 -4.02 19.00 5.82
C ALA A 396 -5.18 19.81 6.43
N LEU A 397 -6.44 19.39 6.25
CA LEU A 397 -7.60 20.02 6.90
C LEU A 397 -7.57 19.88 8.43
N ILE A 398 -7.21 18.69 8.95
CA ILE A 398 -7.07 18.47 10.40
C ILE A 398 -5.97 19.37 10.98
N ILE A 399 -4.82 19.42 10.31
CA ILE A 399 -3.68 20.24 10.73
C ILE A 399 -4.04 21.72 10.68
N PHE A 400 -4.65 22.16 9.58
CA PHE A 400 -5.14 23.53 9.42
C PHE A 400 -6.08 23.92 10.57
N LYS A 401 -7.04 23.06 10.93
CA LYS A 401 -7.92 23.29 12.07
C LYS A 401 -7.15 23.43 13.38
N LEU A 402 -6.21 22.53 13.65
CA LEU A 402 -5.41 22.56 14.88
C LEU A 402 -4.60 23.86 14.98
N LEU A 403 -4.02 24.31 13.87
CA LEU A 403 -3.30 25.57 13.82
C LEU A 403 -4.23 26.75 14.10
N CYS A 404 -5.43 26.79 13.52
CA CYS A 404 -6.42 27.85 13.75
C CYS A 404 -6.96 27.93 15.19
N LEU A 405 -6.70 26.93 16.04
CA LEU A 405 -7.13 26.88 17.44
C LEU A 405 -6.03 27.36 18.43
N GLU A 406 -4.81 27.64 17.98
CA GLU A 406 -3.72 28.14 18.85
C GLU A 406 -3.75 29.68 19.00
N ASP A 407 -3.73 30.20 20.22
CA ASP A 407 -3.86 31.65 20.55
C ASP A 407 -2.58 32.52 20.31
N SER A 408 -1.65 32.08 19.47
CA SER A 408 -0.34 32.76 19.26
C SER A 408 -0.28 33.53 17.93
N PRO A 409 -0.17 34.86 17.88
CA PRO A 409 -0.46 35.62 16.63
C PRO A 409 0.65 35.68 15.56
N GLU A 410 1.93 35.47 15.88
CA GLU A 410 3.04 35.86 14.97
C GLU A 410 3.70 34.69 14.22
N THR A 411 3.73 33.49 14.80
CA THR A 411 4.21 32.25 14.15
C THR A 411 3.09 31.51 13.41
N PHE A 412 1.85 31.86 13.72
CA PHE A 412 0.59 31.26 13.28
C PHE A 412 0.23 31.56 11.84
N ASN A 413 0.46 32.79 11.37
CA ASN A 413 0.12 33.16 9.99
C ASN A 413 0.96 32.41 8.94
N ALA A 414 2.26 32.20 9.18
CA ALA A 414 3.12 31.51 8.22
C ALA A 414 2.79 30.01 8.10
N ALA A 415 2.52 29.34 9.23
CA ALA A 415 2.16 27.92 9.24
C ALA A 415 0.79 27.67 8.59
N ILE A 416 -0.21 28.52 8.88
CA ILE A 416 -1.54 28.44 8.26
C ILE A 416 -1.47 28.68 6.76
N ILE A 417 -0.70 29.68 6.31
CA ILE A 417 -0.48 29.94 4.88
C ILE A 417 0.18 28.74 4.20
N GLY A 418 1.16 28.09 4.85
CA GLY A 418 1.80 26.88 4.34
C GLY A 418 0.82 25.74 4.09
N GLU A 419 -0.04 25.44 5.06
CA GLU A 419 -1.05 24.38 4.93
C GLU A 419 -2.13 24.72 3.88
N LEU A 420 -2.51 26.00 3.74
CA LEU A 420 -3.42 26.45 2.68
C LEU A 420 -2.80 26.27 1.28
N CYS A 421 -1.50 26.55 1.14
CA CYS A 421 -0.78 26.28 -0.11
C CYS A 421 -0.74 24.78 -0.44
N ASP A 422 -0.55 23.92 0.57
CA ASP A 422 -0.62 22.47 0.41
C ASP A 422 -2.03 22.01 0.01
N LEU A 423 -3.09 22.47 0.70
CA LEU A 423 -4.48 22.17 0.37
C LEU A 423 -4.83 22.55 -1.07
N ARG A 424 -4.44 23.75 -1.49
CA ARG A 424 -4.64 24.23 -2.86
C ARG A 424 -3.88 23.38 -3.88
N THR A 425 -2.65 22.99 -3.56
CA THR A 425 -1.84 22.12 -4.41
C THR A 425 -2.50 20.74 -4.56
N PHE A 426 -2.96 20.14 -3.47
CA PHE A 426 -3.64 18.86 -3.49
C PHE A 426 -4.96 18.92 -4.25
N HIS A 427 -5.73 20.01 -4.12
CA HIS A 427 -6.95 20.21 -4.89
C HIS A 427 -6.68 20.24 -6.40
N TYR A 428 -5.68 21.00 -6.88
CA TYR A 428 -5.35 20.99 -8.31
C TYR A 428 -4.82 19.64 -8.80
N GLN A 429 -4.00 18.97 -7.99
CA GLN A 429 -3.53 17.62 -8.31
C GLN A 429 -4.69 16.63 -8.39
N PHE A 430 -5.68 16.77 -7.50
CA PHE A 430 -6.89 15.96 -7.51
C PHE A 430 -7.68 16.17 -8.80
N GLN A 431 -7.90 17.41 -9.25
CA GLN A 431 -8.59 17.69 -10.51
C GLN A 431 -7.88 17.07 -11.73
N ASP A 432 -6.55 17.19 -11.79
CA ASP A 432 -5.74 16.55 -12.86
C ASP A 432 -5.81 15.02 -12.81
N GLN A 433 -5.73 14.41 -11.60
CA GLN A 433 -5.88 12.95 -11.48
C GLN A 433 -7.32 12.48 -11.78
N LEU A 434 -8.33 13.29 -11.46
CA LEU A 434 -9.72 13.00 -11.79
C LEU A 434 -9.91 12.91 -13.30
N GLN A 435 -9.32 13.84 -14.06
CA GLN A 435 -9.35 13.81 -15.52
C GLN A 435 -8.66 12.54 -16.06
N LYS A 436 -7.46 12.21 -15.57
CA LYS A 436 -6.74 10.99 -15.96
C LYS A 436 -7.52 9.72 -15.65
N PHE A 437 -8.17 9.65 -14.50
CA PHE A 437 -9.04 8.53 -14.13
C PHE A 437 -10.22 8.39 -15.11
N HIS A 438 -10.86 9.48 -15.52
CA HIS A 438 -11.91 9.44 -16.54
C HIS A 438 -11.39 9.00 -17.90
N GLU A 439 -10.21 9.47 -18.33
CA GLU A 439 -9.56 9.04 -19.57
C GLU A 439 -9.26 7.54 -19.55
N VAL A 440 -8.72 7.02 -18.44
CA VAL A 440 -8.47 5.58 -18.27
C VAL A 440 -9.79 4.79 -18.30
N LEU A 441 -10.84 5.26 -17.64
CA LEU A 441 -12.15 4.60 -17.69
C LEU A 441 -12.76 4.56 -19.11
N LEU A 442 -12.52 5.57 -19.93
CA LEU A 442 -12.99 5.60 -21.32
C LEU A 442 -12.19 4.66 -22.24
N ASN A 443 -10.89 4.51 -21.97
CA ASN A 443 -9.99 3.71 -22.79
C ASN A 443 -10.00 2.22 -22.41
N GLU A 444 -10.18 1.91 -21.13
CA GLU A 444 -10.09 0.55 -20.57
C GLU A 444 -11.46 -0.15 -20.51
N SER A 445 -12.16 -0.21 -21.64
CA SER A 445 -13.49 -0.85 -21.77
C SER A 445 -13.54 -2.34 -21.38
N LYS A 446 -12.37 -2.98 -21.24
CA LYS A 446 -12.20 -4.39 -20.85
C LYS A 446 -11.93 -4.57 -19.36
N ALA A 447 -11.81 -3.50 -18.58
CA ALA A 447 -11.60 -3.60 -17.14
C ALA A 447 -12.79 -4.30 -16.47
N ASN A 448 -12.52 -4.97 -15.35
CA ASN A 448 -13.54 -5.66 -14.60
C ASN A 448 -14.62 -4.69 -14.12
N ARG A 449 -15.87 -4.96 -14.51
CA ARG A 449 -16.98 -4.04 -14.31
C ARG A 449 -17.27 -3.76 -12.84
N ASN A 450 -17.18 -4.77 -11.96
CA ASN A 450 -17.43 -4.59 -10.54
C ASN A 450 -16.38 -3.66 -9.92
N THR A 451 -15.10 -3.89 -10.22
CA THR A 451 -14.01 -3.02 -9.76
C THR A 451 -14.19 -1.59 -10.26
N VAL A 452 -14.52 -1.41 -11.55
CA VAL A 452 -14.79 -0.09 -12.14
C VAL A 452 -15.94 0.63 -11.44
N ASP A 453 -17.04 -0.06 -11.18
CA ASP A 453 -18.23 0.53 -10.55
C ASP A 453 -17.93 0.94 -9.09
N ILE A 454 -17.15 0.14 -8.34
CA ILE A 454 -16.71 0.49 -6.99
C ILE A 454 -15.77 1.71 -7.01
N CYS A 455 -14.74 1.68 -7.88
CA CYS A 455 -13.80 2.80 -8.01
C CYS A 455 -14.52 4.09 -8.42
N ARG A 456 -15.48 4.01 -9.35
CA ARG A 456 -16.29 5.14 -9.78
C ARG A 456 -17.14 5.68 -8.63
N GLY A 457 -17.80 4.81 -7.86
CA GLY A 457 -18.60 5.20 -6.70
C GLY A 457 -17.81 6.02 -5.69
N PHE A 458 -16.62 5.54 -5.32
CA PHE A 458 -15.71 6.28 -4.43
C PHE A 458 -15.26 7.62 -5.03
N VAL A 459 -14.75 7.60 -6.27
CA VAL A 459 -14.21 8.80 -6.91
C VAL A 459 -15.30 9.87 -7.06
N SER A 460 -16.55 9.48 -7.34
CA SER A 460 -17.69 10.39 -7.35
C SER A 460 -17.95 11.04 -5.98
N GLN A 461 -17.94 10.26 -4.90
CA GLN A 461 -18.13 10.79 -3.55
C GLN A 461 -16.99 11.73 -3.14
N VAL A 462 -15.73 11.34 -3.40
CA VAL A 462 -14.58 12.20 -3.11
C VAL A 462 -14.65 13.49 -3.92
N LYS A 463 -15.05 13.41 -5.20
CA LYS A 463 -15.24 14.57 -6.06
C LYS A 463 -16.29 15.52 -5.48
N GLU A 464 -17.46 15.02 -5.07
CA GLU A 464 -18.51 15.85 -4.47
C GLU A 464 -18.01 16.60 -3.23
N THR A 465 -17.22 15.95 -2.37
CA THR A 465 -16.61 16.59 -1.20
C THR A 465 -15.47 17.57 -1.57
N MET A 466 -14.68 17.28 -2.60
CA MET A 466 -13.57 18.15 -3.04
C MET A 466 -14.03 19.37 -3.83
N ASP A 467 -15.16 19.25 -4.54
CA ASP A 467 -15.83 20.32 -5.29
C ASP A 467 -16.80 21.13 -4.42
N HIS A 468 -16.94 20.79 -3.12
CA HIS A 468 -17.79 21.52 -2.19
C HIS A 468 -17.33 22.99 -2.11
N ASP A 469 -18.26 23.95 -2.17
CA ASP A 469 -17.99 25.40 -2.13
C ASP A 469 -17.08 25.80 -0.96
N THR A 470 -17.13 25.02 0.12
CA THR A 470 -16.26 25.13 1.29
C THR A 470 -14.78 24.88 1.01
N MET A 471 -14.42 23.86 0.22
CA MET A 471 -13.02 23.60 -0.16
C MET A 471 -12.46 24.71 -1.04
N LEU A 472 -13.27 25.22 -1.96
CA LEU A 472 -12.94 26.39 -2.79
C LEU A 472 -12.82 27.65 -1.94
N GLY A 473 -13.76 27.86 -1.00
CA GLY A 473 -13.73 28.95 -0.03
C GLY A 473 -12.48 28.93 0.84
N LEU A 474 -12.05 27.75 1.32
CA LEU A 474 -10.80 27.57 2.04
C LEU A 474 -9.57 27.90 1.18
N CYS A 475 -9.56 27.50 -0.10
CA CYS A 475 -8.40 27.73 -0.96
C CYS A 475 -8.30 29.17 -1.50
N GLU A 476 -9.43 29.86 -1.68
CA GLU A 476 -9.48 31.15 -2.40
C GLU A 476 -9.90 32.33 -1.51
N VAL A 477 -10.84 32.13 -0.58
CA VAL A 477 -11.45 33.20 0.22
C VAL A 477 -10.81 33.32 1.59
N PHE A 478 -10.43 32.21 2.21
CA PHE A 478 -9.79 32.19 3.53
C PHE A 478 -8.47 32.99 3.60
N PRO A 479 -7.55 32.92 2.61
CA PRO A 479 -6.33 33.74 2.65
C PRO A 479 -6.63 35.23 2.72
N ALA A 480 -7.64 35.71 1.98
CA ALA A 480 -8.07 37.11 2.00
C ALA A 480 -8.73 37.47 3.34
N ALA A 481 -9.52 36.58 3.95
CA ALA A 481 -10.09 36.78 5.28
C ALA A 481 -8.99 36.87 6.36
N LEU A 482 -7.94 36.06 6.24
CA LEU A 482 -6.78 36.07 7.12
C LEU A 482 -5.98 37.37 7.01
N GLU A 483 -5.71 37.84 5.79
CA GLU A 483 -5.02 39.13 5.54
C GLU A 483 -5.80 40.33 6.08
N ASN A 484 -7.13 40.28 6.00
CA ASN A 484 -8.01 41.35 6.49
C ASN A 484 -8.33 41.26 8.00
N GLY A 485 -7.89 40.20 8.68
CA GLY A 485 -8.18 39.97 10.09
C GLY A 485 -9.67 39.71 10.39
N ASP A 486 -10.43 39.17 9.43
CA ASP A 486 -11.85 38.88 9.60
C ASP A 486 -12.06 37.60 10.42
N LEU A 487 -12.00 37.77 11.74
CA LEU A 487 -12.18 36.71 12.74
C LEU A 487 -13.53 35.98 12.62
N SER A 488 -14.56 36.63 12.06
CA SER A 488 -15.87 35.99 11.88
C SER A 488 -15.83 35.02 10.70
N ALA A 489 -15.25 35.44 9.57
CA ALA A 489 -15.05 34.57 8.43
C ALA A 489 -14.11 33.39 8.76
N ILE A 490 -13.00 33.65 9.45
CA ILE A 490 -12.04 32.62 9.86
C ILE A 490 -12.72 31.54 10.71
N LYS A 491 -13.53 31.92 11.72
CA LYS A 491 -14.26 30.96 12.57
C LYS A 491 -15.28 30.15 11.79
N SER A 492 -15.95 30.76 10.82
CA SER A 492 -16.89 30.06 9.93
C SER A 492 -16.17 28.97 9.13
N PHE A 493 -15.02 29.31 8.51
CA PHE A 493 -14.23 28.36 7.74
C PHE A 493 -13.64 27.22 8.60
N VAL A 494 -13.28 27.49 9.85
CA VAL A 494 -12.83 26.43 10.78
C VAL A 494 -13.96 25.45 11.10
N ALA A 495 -15.20 25.92 11.34
CA ALA A 495 -16.33 25.02 11.56
C ALA A 495 -16.65 24.16 10.32
N ASP A 496 -16.51 24.76 9.15
CA ASP A 496 -16.67 24.13 7.85
C ASP A 496 -15.62 23.03 7.57
N THR A 497 -14.40 23.16 8.09
CA THR A 497 -13.37 22.10 7.97
C THR A 497 -13.73 20.81 8.72
N ASP A 498 -14.55 20.90 9.78
CA ASP A 498 -15.03 19.71 10.50
C ASP A 498 -16.00 18.88 9.65
N VAL A 499 -16.86 19.55 8.89
CA VAL A 499 -17.80 18.90 7.98
C VAL A 499 -17.02 18.15 6.89
N LEU A 500 -16.08 18.83 6.22
CA LEU A 500 -15.24 18.22 5.18
C LEU A 500 -14.41 17.06 5.71
N THR A 501 -13.81 17.20 6.90
CA THR A 501 -13.01 16.13 7.52
C THR A 501 -13.88 14.91 7.87
N ALA A 502 -15.10 15.14 8.36
CA ALA A 502 -16.06 14.09 8.67
C ALA A 502 -16.55 13.37 7.41
N GLU A 503 -16.88 14.11 6.35
CA GLU A 503 -17.29 13.56 5.05
C GLU A 503 -16.19 12.69 4.43
N LEU A 504 -14.95 13.20 4.36
CA LEU A 504 -13.82 12.41 3.86
C LEU A 504 -13.59 11.15 4.72
N SER A 505 -13.75 11.25 6.04
CA SER A 505 -13.65 10.09 6.93
C SER A 505 -14.74 9.03 6.70
N LEU A 506 -15.96 9.47 6.40
CA LEU A 506 -17.08 8.58 6.10
C LEU A 506 -16.90 7.91 4.74
N ILE A 507 -16.44 8.65 3.74
CA ILE A 507 -16.14 8.12 2.40
C ILE A 507 -15.02 7.07 2.50
N GLU A 508 -13.94 7.37 3.22
CA GLU A 508 -12.83 6.42 3.46
C GLU A 508 -13.31 5.14 4.17
N ASN A 509 -14.17 5.26 5.18
CA ASN A 509 -14.66 4.11 5.94
C ASN A 509 -15.75 3.31 5.20
N GLY A 510 -16.56 3.95 4.36
CA GLY A 510 -17.53 3.29 3.48
C GLY A 510 -16.87 2.52 2.34
N SER A 511 -15.76 3.04 1.82
CA SER A 511 -14.95 2.38 0.79
C SER A 511 -14.28 1.11 1.28
N LYS A 512 -13.84 1.10 2.55
CA LYS A 512 -13.31 -0.08 3.25
C LYS A 512 -14.31 -1.23 3.36
N LEU A 513 -15.61 -0.97 3.21
CA LEU A 513 -16.69 -1.95 3.33
C LEU A 513 -17.20 -2.48 1.98
N GLN A 514 -16.97 -1.79 0.86
CA GLN A 514 -17.55 -2.17 -0.44
C GLN A 514 -16.62 -2.97 -1.34
N ILE A 515 -15.30 -2.90 -1.13
CA ILE A 515 -14.36 -3.82 -1.76
C ILE A 515 -14.37 -5.10 -0.91
N GLU A 516 -15.36 -5.98 -1.14
CA GLU A 516 -15.41 -7.25 -0.42
C GLU A 516 -14.16 -8.10 -0.74
N TYR A 517 -13.55 -8.64 0.32
CA TYR A 517 -12.38 -9.51 0.33
C TYR A 517 -12.48 -10.74 -0.60
N LYS A 518 -13.67 -11.02 -1.12
CA LYS A 518 -14.01 -12.15 -1.98
C LYS A 518 -13.84 -11.82 -3.47
N ASP A 519 -14.18 -10.61 -3.91
CA ASP A 519 -14.11 -10.21 -5.32
C ASP A 519 -12.65 -9.98 -5.77
N LEU A 520 -11.78 -9.43 -4.91
CA LEU A 520 -10.34 -9.34 -5.20
C LEU A 520 -9.62 -10.68 -5.20
N LYS A 521 -10.17 -11.68 -4.49
CA LYS A 521 -9.56 -13.00 -4.34
C LYS A 521 -9.66 -13.82 -5.63
N GLU A 522 -10.69 -13.57 -6.42
CA GLU A 522 -10.95 -14.22 -7.72
C GLU A 522 -10.29 -13.50 -8.91
N LEU A 523 -9.98 -12.20 -8.78
CA LEU A 523 -9.44 -11.36 -9.86
C LEU A 523 -7.91 -11.32 -9.98
N ILE A 524 -7.15 -11.88 -9.03
CA ILE A 524 -5.70 -11.68 -8.92
C ILE A 524 -4.96 -13.01 -8.71
N ALA A 525 -3.94 -13.27 -9.52
CA ALA A 525 -3.06 -14.44 -9.37
C ALA A 525 -2.33 -14.41 -8.00
N PRO A 526 -1.99 -15.58 -7.40
CA PRO A 526 -1.42 -15.67 -6.05
C PRO A 526 -0.17 -14.80 -5.78
N SER A 527 0.59 -14.46 -6.83
CA SER A 527 1.80 -13.64 -6.74
C SER A 527 1.57 -12.14 -6.54
N THR A 528 0.37 -11.63 -6.87
CA THR A 528 -0.02 -10.21 -6.69
C THR A 528 -1.03 -10.04 -5.55
N GLN A 529 -1.54 -11.16 -5.04
CA GLN A 529 -2.46 -11.26 -3.90
C GLN A 529 -1.81 -10.77 -2.59
N GLU A 530 -0.53 -11.06 -2.38
CA GLU A 530 0.20 -10.66 -1.16
C GLU A 530 0.51 -9.16 -1.13
N VAL A 531 0.88 -8.58 -2.26
CA VAL A 531 1.25 -7.15 -2.36
C VAL A 531 0.07 -6.21 -2.03
N TYR A 532 -1.15 -6.60 -2.40
CA TYR A 532 -2.35 -5.77 -2.19
C TYR A 532 -2.99 -6.01 -0.81
N ILE A 533 -2.86 -7.22 -0.26
CA ILE A 533 -3.29 -7.55 1.11
C ILE A 533 -2.38 -6.87 2.14
N ASP A 534 -1.06 -6.88 1.92
CA ASP A 534 -0.10 -6.15 2.74
C ASP A 534 -0.42 -4.64 2.73
N PHE A 535 -0.71 -4.06 1.56
CA PHE A 535 -1.11 -2.64 1.44
C PHE A 535 -2.38 -2.31 2.25
N LEU A 536 -3.42 -3.14 2.21
CA LEU A 536 -4.67 -2.90 2.94
C LEU A 536 -4.51 -3.11 4.46
N GLU A 537 -3.76 -4.13 4.90
CA GLU A 537 -3.51 -4.37 6.33
C GLU A 537 -2.58 -3.32 6.95
N GLU A 538 -1.57 -2.86 6.20
CA GLU A 538 -0.58 -1.87 6.63
C GLU A 538 -1.18 -0.45 6.70
N SER A 539 -2.01 -0.07 5.70
CA SER A 539 -2.78 1.17 5.76
C SER A 539 -3.87 1.16 6.85
N LEU A 540 -4.50 0.00 7.13
CA LEU A 540 -5.43 -0.19 8.27
C LEU A 540 -4.74 -0.04 9.64
N PHE A 541 -3.51 -0.55 9.77
CA PHE A 541 -2.71 -0.46 10.99
C PHE A 541 -2.21 0.97 11.24
N GLN A 542 -1.73 1.66 10.19
CA GLN A 542 -1.26 3.03 10.28
C GLN A 542 -2.39 4.03 10.56
N THR A 543 -3.59 3.87 9.98
CA THR A 543 -4.73 4.75 10.27
C THR A 543 -5.15 4.68 11.75
N LYS A 544 -5.15 3.47 12.33
CA LYS A 544 -5.43 3.29 13.77
C LYS A 544 -4.34 3.89 14.64
N THR A 545 -3.08 3.77 14.22
CA THR A 545 -1.92 4.30 14.96
C THR A 545 -1.86 5.83 14.89
N VAL A 546 -2.17 6.44 13.74
CA VAL A 546 -2.25 7.90 13.57
C VAL A 546 -3.43 8.47 14.34
N ILE A 547 -4.61 7.86 14.29
CA ILE A 547 -5.75 8.27 15.13
C ILE A 547 -5.42 8.11 16.61
N LEU A 548 -4.75 7.03 17.02
CA LEU A 548 -4.32 6.84 18.41
C LEU A 548 -3.28 7.88 18.84
N LEU A 549 -2.31 8.22 17.98
CA LEU A 549 -1.28 9.24 18.25
C LEU A 549 -1.88 10.66 18.29
N ILE A 550 -2.87 10.95 17.44
CA ILE A 550 -3.63 12.21 17.48
C ILE A 550 -4.50 12.26 18.74
N ILE A 551 -5.18 11.18 19.12
CA ILE A 551 -5.96 11.11 20.37
C ILE A 551 -5.03 11.24 21.59
N ILE A 552 -3.86 10.60 21.58
CA ILE A 552 -2.86 10.73 22.64
C ILE A 552 -2.35 12.17 22.71
N ALA A 553 -1.97 12.79 21.58
CA ALA A 553 -1.56 14.18 21.54
C ALA A 553 -2.68 15.14 22.00
N TRP A 554 -3.93 14.86 21.65
CA TRP A 554 -5.10 15.65 22.04
C TRP A 554 -5.45 15.51 23.52
N ILE A 555 -5.33 14.30 24.09
CA ILE A 555 -5.46 14.06 25.54
C ILE A 555 -4.34 14.79 26.30
N PHE A 556 -3.12 14.81 25.76
CA PHE A 556 -1.99 15.55 26.36
C PHE A 556 -2.18 17.06 26.32
N CYS A 557 -2.83 17.61 25.29
CA CYS A 557 -3.11 19.06 25.19
C CYS A 557 -4.29 19.55 26.06
N PHE A 558 -5.18 18.66 26.51
CA PHE A 558 -6.37 19.03 27.31
C PHE A 558 -6.30 18.57 28.78
N CYS A 559 -5.35 17.70 29.15
CA CYS A 559 -5.15 17.24 30.53
C CYS A 559 -3.94 17.90 31.23
N LEU A 560 -3.20 18.76 30.53
CA LEU A 560 -2.26 19.75 31.07
C LEU A 560 -2.93 21.12 31.00
#